data_AF-A0A9D1RRU8-F1
#
_entry.id   AF-A0A9D1RRU8-F1
#
_cell.length_a   1.000
_cell.length_b   1.000
_cell.length_c   1.000
_cell.angle_alpha   90.00
_cell.angle_beta   90.00
_cell.angle_gamma   90.00
#
_symmetry.space_group_name_H-M   'P 1'
#
loop_
_entity.id
_entity.type
_entity.pdbx_description
1 polymer ?
#
loop_
_entity_poly.entity_id
_entity_poly.type
_entity_poly.pdbx_seq_one_letter_code
_entity_poly.pdbx_strand_id
1 'polypeptide(L)'
;MERNYTTQMDAARKGIVTPELKTVAEKEHMTVENLMPLVAEGKVVIPANKLHTCINPEGVGSMLRTKINVNLGVSRDCKDYDIEMQKVLSAVNMGAEAIMDLSSHGNTQPFRQKLTHECPAMIGTVPVYDSVIHYQRDLATLSAKDFIDVVRLHAQDGVDFVTLHCGITRKTIDQIRKHKRKMNIVSRG
;
A
#
# COMPACT_ATOMS: atom_id res chain seq x y z
N MET A 1 3.91 25.17 -7.99
CA MET A 1 2.58 25.16 -8.65
C MET A 1 1.66 24.28 -7.85
N GLU A 2 0.51 24.79 -7.44
CA GLU A 2 -0.49 24.03 -6.72
C GLU A 2 -1.09 22.96 -7.66
N ARG A 3 -1.10 21.68 -7.25
CA ARG A 3 -1.69 20.62 -8.07
C ARG A 3 -3.22 20.81 -8.06
N ASN A 4 -3.84 21.03 -9.23
CA ASN A 4 -5.31 21.14 -9.36
C ASN A 4 -6.03 19.77 -9.35
N TYR A 5 -5.42 18.75 -8.75
CA TYR A 5 -5.98 17.40 -8.63
C TYR A 5 -5.52 16.75 -7.31
N THR A 6 -6.34 15.83 -6.82
CA THR A 6 -6.12 15.15 -5.52
C THR A 6 -5.53 13.75 -5.66
N THR A 7 -5.88 13.03 -6.73
CA THR A 7 -5.44 11.65 -7.01
C THR A 7 -5.21 11.47 -8.51
N GLN A 8 -4.55 10.37 -8.90
CA GLN A 8 -4.34 10.04 -10.32
C GLN A 8 -5.68 9.80 -11.05
N MET A 9 -6.68 9.21 -10.38
CA MET A 9 -8.03 9.04 -10.93
C MET A 9 -8.75 10.39 -11.11
N ASP A 10 -8.62 11.31 -10.15
CA ASP A 10 -9.15 12.68 -10.28
C ASP A 10 -8.49 13.43 -11.44
N ALA A 11 -7.16 13.34 -11.57
CA ALA A 11 -6.43 13.93 -12.69
C ALA A 11 -6.90 13.37 -14.04
N ALA A 12 -7.03 12.05 -14.15
CA ALA A 12 -7.48 11.39 -15.37
C ALA A 12 -8.91 11.81 -15.77
N ARG A 13 -9.84 11.89 -14.82
CA ARG A 13 -11.21 12.39 -15.07
C ARG A 13 -11.28 13.83 -15.53
N LYS A 14 -10.27 14.64 -15.15
CA LYS A 14 -10.11 16.04 -15.59
C LYS A 14 -9.33 16.16 -16.91
N GLY A 15 -8.88 15.06 -17.52
CA GLY A 15 -8.04 15.09 -18.72
C GLY A 15 -6.61 15.57 -18.47
N ILE A 16 -6.15 15.58 -17.21
CA ILE A 16 -4.81 16.06 -16.84
C ILE A 16 -3.81 14.93 -17.03
N VAL A 17 -2.85 15.13 -17.94
CA VAL A 17 -1.73 14.21 -18.13
C VAL A 17 -0.68 14.45 -17.05
N THR A 18 -0.61 13.56 -16.06
CA THR A 18 0.38 13.64 -14.98
C THR A 18 1.73 13.02 -15.40
N PRO A 19 2.85 13.39 -14.75
CA PRO A 19 4.12 12.71 -14.94
C PRO A 19 4.01 11.20 -14.66
N GLU A 20 3.30 10.81 -13.60
CA GLU A 20 3.14 9.41 -13.21
C GLU A 20 2.37 8.62 -14.29
N LEU A 21 1.31 9.20 -14.87
CA LEU A 21 0.57 8.59 -15.99
C LEU A 21 1.46 8.39 -17.21
N LYS A 22 2.33 9.36 -17.55
CA LYS A 22 3.28 9.24 -18.68
C LYS A 22 4.28 8.11 -18.44
N THR A 23 4.88 8.04 -17.25
CA THR A 23 5.83 6.98 -16.90
C THR A 23 5.18 5.60 -16.98
N VAL A 24 3.95 5.44 -16.46
CA VAL A 24 3.24 4.16 -16.55
C VAL A 24 2.89 3.82 -18.00
N ALA A 25 2.44 4.79 -18.79
CA ALA A 25 2.13 4.59 -20.21
C ALA A 25 3.37 4.10 -20.98
N GLU A 26 4.53 4.73 -20.76
CA GLU A 26 5.80 4.34 -21.36
C GLU A 26 6.23 2.92 -20.97
N LYS A 27 6.21 2.59 -19.67
CA LYS A 27 6.56 1.25 -19.16
C LYS A 27 5.66 0.14 -19.69
N GLU A 28 4.40 0.43 -19.94
CA GLU A 28 3.41 -0.51 -20.45
C GLU A 28 3.33 -0.51 -21.98
N HIS A 29 4.20 0.24 -22.67
CA HIS A 29 4.19 0.42 -24.12
C HIS A 29 2.81 0.83 -24.66
N MET A 30 2.12 1.70 -23.92
CA MET A 30 0.77 2.17 -24.22
C MET A 30 0.76 3.69 -24.37
N THR A 31 -0.15 4.22 -25.19
CA THR A 31 -0.32 5.66 -25.30
C THR A 31 -1.04 6.21 -24.08
N VAL A 32 -0.82 7.49 -23.76
CA VAL A 32 -1.52 8.18 -22.67
C VAL A 32 -3.03 8.21 -22.94
N GLU A 33 -3.43 8.36 -24.19
CA GLU A 33 -4.81 8.38 -24.67
C GLU A 33 -5.52 7.06 -24.38
N ASN A 34 -4.79 5.93 -24.41
CA ASN A 34 -5.33 4.62 -24.08
C ASN A 34 -5.31 4.34 -22.55
N LEU A 35 -4.30 4.83 -21.83
CA LEU A 35 -4.19 4.63 -20.37
C LEU A 35 -5.18 5.47 -19.58
N MET A 36 -5.34 6.75 -19.95
CA MET A 36 -6.09 7.72 -19.17
C MET A 36 -7.55 7.30 -18.93
N PRO A 37 -8.31 6.79 -19.93
CA PRO A 37 -9.67 6.31 -19.69
C PRO A 37 -9.72 5.16 -18.69
N LEU A 38 -8.76 4.23 -18.73
CA LEU A 38 -8.70 3.11 -17.79
C LEU A 38 -8.49 3.59 -16.35
N VAL A 39 -7.66 4.62 -16.16
CA VAL A 39 -7.45 5.25 -14.86
C VAL A 39 -8.69 6.03 -14.41
N ALA A 40 -9.35 6.76 -15.31
CA ALA A 40 -10.55 7.53 -15.01
C ALA A 40 -11.75 6.65 -14.61
N GLU A 41 -11.88 5.49 -15.26
CA GLU A 41 -12.90 4.46 -14.99
C GLU A 41 -12.58 3.59 -13.76
N GLY A 42 -11.37 3.68 -13.21
CA GLY A 42 -10.92 2.86 -12.07
C GLY A 42 -10.57 1.41 -12.44
N LYS A 43 -10.36 1.12 -13.73
CA LYS A 43 -9.87 -0.19 -14.21
C LYS A 43 -8.36 -0.35 -14.01
N VAL A 44 -7.64 0.77 -13.96
CA VAL A 44 -6.22 0.86 -13.62
C VAL A 44 -6.06 1.85 -12.47
N VAL A 45 -5.21 1.52 -11.51
CA VAL A 45 -4.78 2.45 -10.45
C VAL A 45 -3.28 2.72 -10.58
N ILE A 46 -2.88 3.93 -10.18
CA ILE A 46 -1.46 4.32 -10.07
C ILE A 46 -1.25 4.76 -8.61
N PRO A 47 -0.83 3.86 -7.72
CA PRO A 47 -0.45 4.18 -6.35
C PRO A 47 0.79 5.08 -6.37
N ALA A 48 0.62 6.35 -6.03
CA ALA A 48 1.68 7.35 -6.04
C ALA A 48 1.34 8.45 -5.04
N ASN A 49 1.59 8.18 -3.76
CA ASN A 49 1.45 9.18 -2.72
C ASN A 49 2.45 10.31 -2.98
N LYS A 50 1.98 11.56 -2.94
CA LYS A 50 2.81 12.75 -3.19
C LYS A 50 4.00 12.91 -2.24
N LEU A 51 3.99 12.22 -1.09
CA LEU A 51 5.08 12.22 -0.12
C LEU A 51 6.09 11.09 -0.36
N HIS A 52 5.78 10.14 -1.24
CA HIS A 52 6.74 9.15 -1.73
C HIS A 52 7.59 9.76 -2.85
N THR A 53 8.69 10.39 -2.49
CA THR A 53 9.46 11.26 -3.41
C THR A 53 10.38 10.51 -4.37
N CYS A 54 10.76 9.27 -4.05
CA CYS A 54 11.65 8.44 -4.87
C CYS A 54 10.93 7.40 -5.74
N ILE A 55 9.59 7.41 -5.74
CA ILE A 55 8.77 6.42 -6.45
C ILE A 55 9.08 6.41 -7.94
N ASN A 56 9.18 5.21 -8.51
CA ASN A 56 9.17 4.94 -9.94
C ASN A 56 7.80 4.34 -10.31
N PRO A 57 6.79 5.16 -10.67
CA PRO A 57 5.38 4.77 -10.68
C PRO A 57 5.08 3.54 -11.53
N GLU A 58 4.11 2.75 -11.08
CA GLU A 58 3.61 1.55 -11.75
C GLU A 58 2.09 1.58 -11.84
N GLY A 59 1.55 1.03 -12.92
CA GLY A 59 0.11 0.84 -13.09
C GLY A 59 -0.32 -0.56 -12.66
N VAL A 60 -1.42 -0.65 -11.92
CA VAL A 60 -2.04 -1.93 -11.53
C VAL A 60 -3.44 -2.01 -12.13
N GLY A 61 -3.65 -2.99 -13.01
CA GLY A 61 -4.94 -3.27 -13.64
C GLY A 61 -4.83 -4.44 -14.62
N SER A 62 -5.97 -5.05 -14.96
CA SER A 62 -6.03 -6.27 -15.79
C SER A 62 -5.57 -6.08 -17.24
N MET A 63 -5.52 -4.84 -17.72
CA MET A 63 -5.10 -4.49 -19.07
C MET A 63 -3.59 -4.26 -19.19
N LEU A 64 -2.85 -4.35 -18.07
CA LEU A 64 -1.42 -4.10 -17.98
C LEU A 64 -0.66 -5.40 -17.71
N ARG A 65 0.67 -5.39 -17.79
CA ARG A 65 1.48 -6.54 -17.38
C ARG A 65 1.26 -6.86 -15.89
N THR A 66 1.34 -8.15 -15.54
CA THR A 66 1.25 -8.60 -14.14
C THR A 66 2.34 -7.95 -13.29
N LYS A 67 1.98 -7.50 -12.08
CA LYS A 67 2.89 -6.93 -11.08
C LYS A 67 3.08 -7.88 -9.91
N ILE A 68 4.26 -7.85 -9.30
CA ILE A 68 4.65 -8.69 -8.17
C ILE A 68 4.82 -7.80 -6.93
N ASN A 69 4.25 -8.27 -5.83
CA ASN A 69 4.41 -7.68 -4.51
C ASN A 69 5.27 -8.59 -3.63
N VAL A 70 6.22 -8.01 -2.90
CA VAL A 70 7.02 -8.72 -1.89
C VAL A 70 6.68 -8.19 -0.50
N ASN A 71 6.37 -9.11 0.41
CA ASN A 71 6.08 -8.79 1.81
C ASN A 71 7.36 -8.85 2.64
N LEU A 72 7.65 -7.77 3.35
CA LEU A 72 8.81 -7.62 4.22
C LEU A 72 8.37 -6.95 5.53
N GLY A 73 9.26 -6.84 6.50
CA GLY A 73 9.00 -6.08 7.71
C GLY A 73 9.74 -6.59 8.92
N VAL A 74 9.86 -5.68 9.89
CA VAL A 74 10.52 -5.89 11.16
C VAL A 74 9.65 -6.73 12.08
N SER A 75 10.27 -7.76 12.68
CA SER A 75 9.61 -8.65 13.63
C SER A 75 10.31 -8.63 14.98
N ARG A 76 9.76 -9.35 15.97
CA ARG A 76 10.40 -9.50 17.28
C ARG A 76 11.78 -10.16 17.16
N ASP A 77 11.93 -11.07 16.21
CA ASP A 77 13.10 -11.95 16.08
C ASP A 77 14.22 -11.34 15.23
N CYS A 78 13.91 -10.35 14.40
CA CYS A 78 14.89 -9.62 13.59
C CYS A 78 14.51 -8.13 13.51
N LYS A 79 15.30 -7.28 14.16
CA LYS A 79 15.06 -5.84 14.35
C LYS A 79 15.99 -4.92 13.54
N ASP A 80 16.84 -5.51 12.71
CA ASP A 80 17.85 -4.77 11.98
C ASP A 80 17.24 -4.16 10.70
N TYR A 81 17.09 -2.83 10.70
CA TYR A 81 16.51 -2.09 9.58
C TYR A 81 17.39 -2.10 8.33
N ASP A 82 18.71 -2.24 8.48
CA ASP A 82 19.62 -2.25 7.34
C ASP A 82 19.57 -3.61 6.64
N ILE A 83 19.49 -4.70 7.41
CA ILE A 83 19.23 -6.03 6.84
C ILE A 83 17.87 -6.07 6.14
N GLU A 84 16.84 -5.49 6.76
CA GLU A 84 15.50 -5.48 6.14
C GLU A 84 15.49 -4.62 4.86
N MET A 85 16.20 -3.50 4.84
CA MET A 85 16.37 -2.68 3.65
C MET A 85 17.17 -3.41 2.55
N GLN A 86 18.17 -4.22 2.88
CA GLN A 86 18.87 -5.05 1.90
C GLN A 86 17.92 -6.04 1.22
N LYS A 87 16.96 -6.63 1.95
CA LYS A 87 15.93 -7.51 1.34
C LYS A 87 15.02 -6.73 0.40
N VAL A 88 14.62 -5.51 0.79
CA VAL A 88 13.82 -4.60 -0.05
C VAL A 88 14.54 -4.34 -1.37
N LEU A 89 15.79 -3.88 -1.30
CA LEU A 89 16.58 -3.57 -2.49
C LEU A 89 16.82 -4.81 -3.35
N SER A 90 17.07 -5.96 -2.73
CA SER A 90 17.19 -7.23 -3.46
C SER A 90 15.88 -7.60 -4.18
N ALA A 91 14.73 -7.45 -3.54
CA ALA A 91 13.43 -7.73 -4.15
C ALA A 91 13.15 -6.80 -5.34
N VAL A 92 13.42 -5.50 -5.18
CA VAL A 92 13.28 -4.51 -6.26
C VAL A 92 14.23 -4.82 -7.42
N ASN A 93 15.49 -5.17 -7.13
CA ASN A 93 16.46 -5.57 -8.16
C ASN A 93 16.06 -6.85 -8.91
N MET A 94 15.28 -7.73 -8.27
CA MET A 94 14.70 -8.92 -8.88
C MET A 94 13.39 -8.64 -9.64
N GLY A 95 12.93 -7.39 -9.66
CA GLY A 95 11.76 -6.95 -10.43
C GLY A 95 10.46 -6.81 -9.64
N ALA A 96 10.50 -6.75 -8.30
CA ALA A 96 9.30 -6.44 -7.52
C ALA A 96 8.86 -4.98 -7.73
N GLU A 97 7.60 -4.77 -8.10
CA GLU A 97 7.02 -3.43 -8.29
C GLU A 97 6.34 -2.87 -7.06
N ALA A 98 6.03 -3.73 -6.09
CA ALA A 98 5.46 -3.34 -4.82
C ALA A 98 6.18 -4.03 -3.66
N ILE A 99 6.30 -3.28 -2.57
CA ILE A 99 6.77 -3.77 -1.28
C ILE A 99 5.68 -3.49 -0.27
N MET A 100 5.27 -4.51 0.50
CA MET A 100 4.42 -4.31 1.65
C MET A 100 5.24 -4.39 2.94
N ASP A 101 5.23 -3.30 3.69
CA ASP A 101 5.74 -3.27 5.06
C ASP A 101 4.69 -3.87 6.02
N LEU A 102 5.00 -5.08 6.48
CA LEU A 102 4.25 -5.85 7.46
C LEU A 102 4.94 -5.88 8.82
N SER A 103 5.79 -4.87 9.11
CA SER A 103 6.41 -4.68 10.41
C SER A 103 5.38 -4.76 11.53
N SER A 104 5.68 -5.54 12.56
CA SER A 104 4.69 -5.86 13.60
C SER A 104 5.25 -5.87 15.03
N HIS A 105 6.41 -5.25 15.23
CA HIS A 105 7.00 -5.12 16.56
C HIS A 105 7.86 -3.85 16.69
N GLY A 106 7.88 -3.24 17.87
CA GLY A 106 8.68 -2.04 18.14
C GLY A 106 8.09 -0.78 17.51
N ASN A 107 8.93 0.20 17.20
CA ASN A 107 8.52 1.38 16.45
C ASN A 107 8.66 1.10 14.95
N THR A 108 7.55 0.94 14.23
CA THR A 108 7.54 0.60 12.79
C THR A 108 7.78 1.82 11.89
N GLN A 109 7.52 3.03 12.40
CA GLN A 109 7.56 4.26 11.62
C GLN A 109 8.93 4.57 10.98
N PRO A 110 10.08 4.42 11.67
CA PRO A 110 11.38 4.73 11.07
C PRO A 110 11.68 3.90 9.82
N PHE A 111 11.32 2.61 9.84
CA PHE A 111 11.52 1.75 8.68
C PHE A 111 10.56 2.13 7.54
N ARG A 112 9.29 2.40 7.86
CA ARG A 112 8.30 2.88 6.89
C ARG A 112 8.73 4.19 6.21
N GLN A 113 9.27 5.14 6.96
CA GLN A 113 9.81 6.39 6.40
C GLN A 113 11.06 6.12 5.55
N LYS A 114 11.97 5.24 5.98
CA LYS A 114 13.14 4.85 5.17
C LYS A 114 12.69 4.28 3.81
N LEU A 115 11.69 3.40 3.80
CA LEU A 115 11.12 2.83 2.57
C LEU A 115 10.64 3.91 1.60
N THR A 116 9.84 4.87 2.06
CA THR A 116 9.24 5.90 1.19
C THR A 116 10.23 6.98 0.74
N HIS A 117 11.44 7.01 1.29
CA HIS A 117 12.52 7.90 0.86
C HIS A 117 13.56 7.21 -0.04
N GLU A 118 13.72 5.89 0.07
CA GLU A 118 14.82 5.15 -0.58
C GLU A 118 14.38 4.02 -1.54
N CYS A 119 13.13 3.56 -1.49
CA CYS A 119 12.65 2.45 -2.30
C CYS A 119 11.78 2.94 -3.48
N PRO A 120 12.16 2.72 -4.74
CA PRO A 120 11.39 3.22 -5.88
C PRO A 120 10.11 2.43 -6.17
N ALA A 121 9.89 1.27 -5.53
CA ALA A 121 8.69 0.45 -5.71
C ALA A 121 7.50 0.99 -4.91
N MET A 122 6.27 0.68 -5.30
CA MET A 122 5.07 1.10 -4.56
C MET A 122 5.10 0.55 -3.12
N ILE A 123 4.84 1.38 -2.12
CA ILE A 123 4.85 0.98 -0.71
C ILE A 123 3.42 0.77 -0.21
N GLY A 124 3.15 -0.45 0.25
CA GLY A 124 1.91 -0.86 0.88
C GLY A 124 2.05 -1.12 2.37
N THR A 125 0.97 -0.99 3.14
CA THR A 125 0.96 -1.36 4.56
C THR A 125 -0.38 -1.98 4.98
N VAL A 126 -0.42 -2.53 6.21
CA VAL A 126 -1.66 -2.96 6.87
C VAL A 126 -1.80 -2.20 8.19
N PRO A 127 -2.50 -1.05 8.21
CA PRO A 127 -2.58 -0.16 9.39
C PRO A 127 -3.08 -0.79 10.69
N VAL A 128 -3.83 -1.91 10.60
CA VAL A 128 -4.40 -2.56 11.79
C VAL A 128 -3.33 -3.17 12.70
N TYR A 129 -2.21 -3.61 12.12
CA TYR A 129 -1.09 -4.15 12.89
C TYR A 129 -0.42 -3.05 13.69
N ASP A 130 -0.19 -1.90 13.05
CA ASP A 130 0.46 -0.76 13.69
C ASP A 130 -0.45 -0.10 14.73
N SER A 131 -1.77 -0.15 14.56
CA SER A 131 -2.72 0.42 15.53
C SER A 131 -2.59 -0.21 16.92
N VAL A 132 -2.41 -1.53 16.99
CA VAL A 132 -2.23 -2.23 18.27
C VAL A 132 -0.89 -1.86 18.93
N ILE A 133 0.15 -1.70 18.10
CA ILE A 133 1.52 -1.40 18.55
C ILE A 133 1.64 0.06 19.00
N HIS A 134 1.14 0.98 18.18
CA HIS A 134 1.21 2.43 18.39
C HIS A 134 0.50 2.86 19.67
N TYR A 135 -0.70 2.33 19.91
CA TYR A 135 -1.47 2.65 21.12
C TYR A 135 -1.14 1.76 22.31
N GLN A 136 -0.38 0.66 22.13
CA GLN A 136 -0.10 -0.35 23.16
C GLN A 136 -1.36 -0.81 23.91
N ARG A 137 -2.44 -0.99 23.16
CA ARG A 137 -3.78 -1.31 23.68
C ARG A 137 -4.33 -2.54 22.98
N ASP A 138 -5.15 -3.29 23.69
CA ASP A 138 -5.87 -4.42 23.10
C ASP A 138 -6.74 -3.96 21.94
N LEU A 139 -6.72 -4.73 20.84
CA LEU A 139 -7.49 -4.45 19.63
C LEU A 139 -8.99 -4.21 19.93
N ALA A 140 -9.56 -4.95 20.88
CA ALA A 140 -10.96 -4.81 21.30
C ALA A 140 -11.29 -3.46 21.94
N THR A 141 -10.28 -2.71 22.38
CA THR A 141 -10.44 -1.39 22.99
C THR A 141 -10.23 -0.24 21.99
N LEU A 142 -9.69 -0.52 20.80
CA LEU A 142 -9.44 0.50 19.79
C LEU A 142 -10.75 0.99 19.16
N SER A 143 -10.84 2.31 18.99
CA SER A 143 -11.96 2.97 18.32
C SER A 143 -11.72 3.09 16.82
N ALA A 144 -12.78 3.39 16.06
CA ALA A 144 -12.64 3.72 14.64
C ALA A 144 -11.74 4.94 14.41
N LYS A 145 -11.73 5.90 15.35
CA LYS A 145 -10.88 7.08 15.26
C LYS A 145 -9.41 6.71 15.40
N ASP A 146 -9.06 5.86 16.36
CA ASP A 146 -7.69 5.37 16.56
C ASP A 146 -7.15 4.75 15.27
N PHE A 147 -7.97 3.95 14.58
CA PHE A 147 -7.59 3.33 13.31
C PHE A 147 -7.41 4.35 12.17
N ILE A 148 -8.30 5.33 12.04
CA ILE A 148 -8.20 6.39 11.03
C ILE A 148 -6.96 7.26 11.26
N ASP A 149 -6.61 7.52 12.52
CA ASP A 149 -5.43 8.31 12.88
C ASP A 149 -4.13 7.58 12.45
N VAL A 150 -4.08 6.25 12.57
CA VAL A 150 -2.96 5.43 12.07
C VAL A 150 -2.92 5.40 10.53
N VAL A 151 -4.06 5.28 9.86
CA VAL A 151 -4.11 5.40 8.38
C VAL A 151 -3.58 6.76 7.94
N ARG A 152 -3.93 7.84 8.65
CA ARG A 152 -3.41 9.18 8.37
C ARG A 152 -1.90 9.27 8.58
N LEU A 153 -1.38 8.66 9.65
CA LEU A 153 0.06 8.58 9.91
C LEU A 153 0.80 7.90 8.75
N HIS A 154 0.30 6.75 8.28
CA HIS A 154 0.89 6.04 7.15
C HIS A 154 0.84 6.88 5.87
N ALA A 155 -0.26 7.58 5.61
CA ALA A 155 -0.36 8.49 4.46
C ALA A 155 0.63 9.67 4.55
N GLN A 156 0.88 10.19 5.76
CA GLN A 156 1.89 11.23 6.01
C GLN A 156 3.32 10.72 5.87
N ASP A 157 3.56 9.44 6.17
CA ASP A 157 4.84 8.79 5.95
C ASP A 157 5.09 8.46 4.46
N GLY A 158 4.11 8.65 3.57
CA GLY A 158 4.26 8.44 2.13
C GLY A 158 3.80 7.08 1.62
N VAL A 159 3.05 6.29 2.40
CA VAL A 159 2.51 5.01 1.94
C VAL A 159 1.58 5.21 0.74
N ASP A 160 1.75 4.41 -0.31
CA ASP A 160 1.01 4.52 -1.58
C ASP A 160 -0.34 3.82 -1.55
N PHE A 161 -0.43 2.70 -0.83
CA PHE A 161 -1.69 1.96 -0.66
C PHE A 161 -1.78 1.29 0.71
N VAL A 162 -3.02 1.09 1.17
CA VAL A 162 -3.29 0.44 2.46
C VAL A 162 -4.26 -0.72 2.28
N THR A 163 -3.99 -1.82 2.97
CA THR A 163 -4.92 -2.95 3.05
C THR A 163 -5.85 -2.75 4.24
N LEU A 164 -7.15 -2.64 3.97
CA LEU A 164 -8.20 -2.49 4.97
C LEU A 164 -9.19 -3.66 4.86
N HIS A 165 -9.42 -4.37 5.95
CA HIS A 165 -10.33 -5.52 5.99
C HIS A 165 -11.79 -5.13 6.24
N CYS A 166 -12.29 -4.10 5.53
CA CYS A 166 -13.64 -3.58 5.70
C CYS A 166 -14.75 -4.59 5.31
N GLY A 167 -14.40 -5.69 4.62
CA GLY A 167 -15.32 -6.77 4.25
C GLY A 167 -15.67 -7.75 5.39
N ILE A 168 -14.97 -7.69 6.53
CA ILE A 168 -15.28 -8.53 7.69
C ILE A 168 -16.43 -7.89 8.49
N THR A 169 -17.66 -8.23 8.10
CA THR A 169 -18.87 -7.75 8.77
C THR A 169 -19.31 -8.69 9.90
N ARG A 170 -20.19 -8.21 10.79
CA ARG A 170 -20.83 -9.07 11.82
C ARG A 170 -21.50 -10.31 11.20
N LYS A 171 -22.17 -10.13 10.06
CA LYS A 171 -22.77 -11.23 9.29
C LYS A 171 -21.74 -12.24 8.80
N THR A 172 -20.59 -11.76 8.31
CA THR A 172 -19.47 -12.62 7.88
C THR A 172 -18.95 -13.46 9.05
N ILE A 173 -18.78 -12.86 10.23
CA ILE A 173 -18.35 -13.57 11.45
C ILE A 173 -19.38 -14.61 11.88
N ASP A 174 -20.67 -14.29 11.86
CA ASP A 174 -21.73 -15.25 12.20
C ASP A 174 -21.73 -16.46 11.25
N GLN A 175 -21.51 -16.23 9.95
CA GLN A 175 -21.38 -17.31 8.97
C GLN A 175 -20.16 -18.18 9.24
N ILE A 176 -18.99 -17.59 9.53
CA ILE A 176 -17.77 -18.34 9.85
C ILE A 176 -17.95 -19.17 11.12
N ARG A 177 -18.66 -18.66 12.13
CA ARG A 177 -18.97 -19.42 13.36
C ARG A 177 -19.91 -20.60 13.09
N LYS A 178 -20.89 -20.43 12.19
CA LYS A 178 -21.84 -21.48 11.81
C LYS A 178 -21.20 -22.55 10.91
N HIS A 179 -20.33 -22.16 10.00
CA HIS A 179 -19.68 -23.06 9.05
C HIS A 179 -18.29 -23.47 9.54
N LYS A 180 -18.11 -24.75 9.89
CA LYS A 180 -16.84 -25.30 10.41
C LYS A 180 -15.75 -25.36 9.34
N ARG A 181 -15.14 -24.24 8.99
CA ARG A 181 -13.91 -24.21 8.16
C ARG A 181 -12.81 -24.99 8.88
N LYS A 182 -12.09 -25.84 8.14
CA LYS A 182 -10.97 -26.64 8.69
C LYS A 182 -9.89 -25.78 9.36
N MET A 183 -9.57 -24.62 8.77
CA MET A 183 -8.50 -23.71 9.23
C MET A 183 -9.02 -22.36 9.78
N ASN A 184 -10.33 -22.23 9.99
CA ASN A 184 -10.98 -21.01 10.48
C ASN A 184 -10.59 -19.71 9.70
N ILE A 185 -10.10 -18.66 10.37
CA ILE A 185 -9.61 -17.40 9.78
C ILE A 185 -8.09 -17.44 9.78
N VAL A 186 -7.50 -17.29 8.58
CA VAL A 186 -6.04 -17.30 8.37
C VAL A 186 -5.48 -15.91 8.04
N SER A 187 -6.35 -14.94 7.75
CA SER A 187 -5.96 -13.53 7.68
C SER A 187 -5.61 -13.06 9.08
N ARG A 188 -4.45 -12.41 9.22
CA ARG A 188 -4.04 -11.83 10.50
C ARG A 188 -4.81 -10.55 10.83
N GLY A 189 -5.11 -9.72 9.83
CA GLY A 189 -5.82 -8.45 10.00
C GLY A 189 -7.32 -8.56 9.85
#